data_AF-A0A3B8PI74-F1
#
_entry.id   AF-A0A3B8PI74-F1
#
_cell.length_a   1.000
_cell.length_b   1.000
_cell.length_c   1.000
_cell.angle_alpha   90.00
_cell.angle_beta   90.00
_cell.angle_gamma   90.00
#
_symmetry.space_group_name_H-M   'P 1'
#
loop_
_entity.id
_entity.type
_entity.pdbx_description
1 polymer ?
#
loop_
_entity_poly.entity_id
_entity_poly.type
_entity_poly.pdbx_seq_one_letter_code
_entity_poly.pdbx_strand_id
1 'polypeptide(L)'
;HADCRLPADAAVQAEQILADPQVVGGAFRQRIDADGWLYRLLEKGNAWRARCRQVPYGDQGLFVRRECFEAVGGFPVVPLMDDVMLARALRRLGRLEFLEGPLVVNARRWEKQGVVRQTLRNWFLLAAWRCGVSLDRLAGFYRRHDR
;
A
#
# COMPACT_ATOMS: atom_id res chain seq x y z
N HIS A 1 4.54 -5.66 -6.71
CA HIS A 1 5.16 -6.84 -6.06
C HIS A 1 4.97 -8.09 -6.91
N ALA A 2 5.85 -9.08 -6.78
CA ALA A 2 5.80 -10.33 -7.56
C ALA A 2 4.52 -11.17 -7.31
N ASP A 3 3.86 -10.97 -6.16
CA ASP A 3 2.63 -11.67 -5.78
C ASP A 3 1.34 -10.91 -6.18
N CYS A 4 1.46 -9.85 -6.96
CA CYS A 4 0.37 -8.96 -7.31
C CYS A 4 0.06 -9.01 -8.81
N ARG A 5 -1.22 -9.15 -9.16
CA ARG A 5 -1.72 -9.03 -10.52
C ARG A 5 -2.58 -7.78 -10.63
N LEU A 6 -2.18 -6.89 -11.54
CA LEU A 6 -2.96 -5.71 -11.89
C LEU A 6 -4.15 -6.11 -12.78
N PRO A 7 -5.29 -5.40 -12.70
CA PRO A 7 -6.35 -5.59 -13.67
C PRO A 7 -5.89 -5.15 -15.07
N ALA A 8 -6.47 -5.74 -16.13
CA ALA A 8 -6.04 -5.49 -17.51
C ALA A 8 -6.17 -4.01 -17.93
N ASP A 9 -7.13 -3.30 -17.33
CA ASP A 9 -7.42 -1.89 -17.54
C ASP A 9 -6.75 -0.96 -16.50
N ALA A 10 -5.79 -1.46 -15.71
CA ALA A 10 -5.10 -0.67 -14.68
C ALA A 10 -4.49 0.63 -15.22
N ALA A 11 -3.84 0.56 -16.39
CA ALA A 11 -3.23 1.72 -17.03
C ALA A 11 -4.29 2.75 -17.43
N VAL A 12 -5.40 2.29 -18.03
CA VAL A 12 -6.52 3.16 -18.43
C VAL A 12 -7.15 3.85 -17.21
N GLN A 13 -7.38 3.11 -16.11
CA GLN A 13 -7.90 3.69 -14.88
C GLN A 13 -6.95 4.73 -14.28
N ALA A 14 -5.63 4.47 -14.31
CA ALA A 14 -4.62 5.40 -13.84
C ALA A 14 -4.58 6.68 -14.70
N GLU A 15 -4.60 6.53 -16.03
CA GLU A 15 -4.63 7.67 -16.96
C GLU A 15 -5.88 8.52 -16.78
N GLN A 16 -7.06 7.90 -16.61
CA GLN A 16 -8.32 8.61 -16.41
C GLN A 16 -8.30 9.50 -15.18
N ILE A 17 -7.78 9.03 -14.05
CA ILE A 17 -7.74 9.86 -12.84
C ILE A 17 -6.62 10.90 -12.88
N LEU A 18 -5.53 10.58 -13.59
CA LEU A 18 -4.45 11.53 -13.88
C LEU A 18 -4.85 12.52 -15.00
N ALA A 19 -6.06 12.47 -15.53
CA ALA A 19 -6.59 13.58 -16.34
C ALA A 19 -6.84 14.82 -15.46
N ASP A 20 -7.09 14.64 -14.15
CA ASP A 20 -7.20 15.75 -13.22
C ASP A 20 -5.81 16.20 -12.74
N PRO A 21 -5.38 17.45 -13.03
CA PRO A 21 -4.05 17.94 -12.67
C PRO A 21 -3.81 18.05 -11.15
N GLN A 22 -4.86 18.06 -10.32
CA GLN A 22 -4.70 18.05 -8.86
C GLN A 22 -4.38 16.65 -8.32
N VAL A 23 -4.64 15.59 -9.10
CA VAL A 23 -4.29 14.21 -8.76
C VAL A 23 -2.84 13.97 -9.16
N VAL A 24 -2.00 13.70 -8.18
CA VAL A 24 -0.57 13.42 -8.39
C VAL A 24 -0.28 11.93 -8.52
N GLY A 25 -1.22 11.09 -8.11
CA GLY A 25 -1.08 9.63 -8.14
C GLY A 25 -2.25 8.94 -7.46
N GLY A 26 -2.11 7.63 -7.27
CA GLY A 26 -3.12 6.84 -6.63
C GLY A 26 -2.67 5.42 -6.36
N ALA A 27 -3.59 4.62 -5.85
CA ALA A 27 -3.38 3.20 -5.64
C ALA A 27 -4.67 2.43 -5.90
N PHE A 28 -4.53 1.13 -6.16
CA PHE A 28 -5.64 0.22 -6.36
C PHE A 28 -6.14 -0.34 -5.03
N ARG A 29 -7.42 -0.65 -4.98
CA ARG A 29 -7.97 -1.48 -3.92
C ARG A 29 -7.32 -2.86 -4.00
N GLN A 30 -6.97 -3.40 -2.85
CA GLN A 30 -6.43 -4.75 -2.76
C GLN A 30 -7.56 -5.78 -2.76
N ARG A 31 -7.37 -6.89 -3.48
CA ARG A 31 -8.17 -8.10 -3.37
C ARG A 31 -7.28 -9.28 -3.06
N ILE A 32 -7.57 -10.01 -2.01
CA ILE A 32 -6.85 -11.23 -1.64
C ILE A 32 -7.45 -12.38 -2.45
N ASP A 33 -6.58 -13.16 -3.10
CA ASP A 33 -6.93 -14.35 -3.89
C ASP A 33 -7.22 -15.54 -2.97
N ALA A 34 -8.24 -15.39 -2.12
CA ALA A 34 -8.76 -16.44 -1.25
C ALA A 34 -10.23 -16.19 -0.88
N ASP A 35 -10.95 -17.28 -0.70
CA ASP A 35 -12.34 -17.27 -0.25
C ASP A 35 -12.45 -17.05 1.26
N GLY A 36 -13.53 -16.38 1.67
CA GLY A 36 -13.85 -16.17 3.09
C GLY A 36 -14.17 -14.72 3.43
N TRP A 37 -15.16 -14.53 4.31
CA TRP A 37 -15.65 -13.22 4.73
C TRP A 37 -14.60 -12.40 5.50
N LEU A 38 -13.69 -13.06 6.22
CA LEU A 38 -12.58 -12.42 6.92
C LEU A 38 -11.67 -11.66 5.96
N TYR A 39 -11.31 -12.25 4.81
CA TYR A 39 -10.54 -11.57 3.79
C TYR A 39 -11.28 -10.35 3.22
N ARG A 40 -12.59 -10.46 2.99
CA ARG A 40 -13.40 -9.33 2.52
C ARG A 40 -13.46 -8.19 3.53
N LEU A 41 -13.53 -8.51 4.82
CA LEU A 41 -13.50 -7.50 5.90
C LEU A 41 -12.14 -6.81 5.96
N LEU A 42 -11.05 -7.57 5.82
CA LEU A 42 -9.69 -7.02 5.76
C LEU A 42 -9.50 -6.10 4.56
N GLU A 43 -9.93 -6.50 3.37
CA GLU A 43 -9.88 -5.68 2.16
C GLU A 43 -10.62 -4.35 2.36
N LYS A 44 -11.81 -4.39 2.96
CA LYS A 44 -12.60 -3.19 3.29
C LYS A 44 -11.87 -2.32 4.31
N GLY A 45 -11.31 -2.90 5.37
CA GLY A 45 -10.54 -2.17 6.38
C GLY A 45 -9.28 -1.52 5.81
N ASN A 46 -8.54 -2.23 4.95
CA ASN A 46 -7.36 -1.72 4.26
C ASN A 46 -7.72 -0.59 3.31
N ALA A 47 -8.76 -0.76 2.50
CA ALA A 47 -9.24 0.26 1.57
C ALA A 47 -9.71 1.52 2.32
N TRP A 48 -10.50 1.35 3.38
CA TRP A 48 -10.97 2.48 4.20
C TRP A 48 -9.80 3.22 4.87
N ARG A 49 -8.87 2.49 5.49
CA ARG A 49 -7.66 3.09 6.09
C ARG A 49 -6.83 3.84 5.05
N ALA A 50 -6.60 3.22 3.91
CA ALA A 50 -5.79 3.80 2.84
C ALA A 50 -6.44 5.08 2.31
N ARG A 51 -7.76 5.09 2.09
CA ARG A 51 -8.53 6.27 1.68
C ARG A 51 -8.54 7.37 2.76
N CYS A 52 -8.88 7.04 4.01
CA CYS A 52 -8.92 8.00 5.11
C CYS A 52 -7.55 8.60 5.44
N ARG A 53 -6.47 7.84 5.28
CA ARG A 53 -5.11 8.31 5.56
C ARG A 53 -4.37 8.76 4.31
N GLN A 54 -4.94 8.57 3.12
CA GLN A 54 -4.27 8.72 1.83
C GLN A 54 -2.86 8.11 1.80
N VAL A 55 -2.69 6.96 2.45
CA VAL A 55 -1.41 6.24 2.53
C VAL A 55 -1.65 4.80 2.07
N PRO A 56 -1.49 4.53 0.76
CA PRO A 56 -1.47 3.16 0.28
C PRO A 56 -0.26 2.41 0.81
N TYR A 57 -0.42 1.11 0.96
CA TYR A 57 0.72 0.19 1.07
C TYR A 57 1.27 -0.15 -0.32
N GLY A 58 2.52 -0.59 -0.39
CA GLY A 58 3.20 -0.95 -1.64
C GLY A 58 2.54 -2.12 -2.37
N ASP A 59 1.80 -2.97 -1.67
CA ASP A 59 1.00 -4.06 -2.25
C ASP A 59 -0.32 -3.58 -2.86
N GLN A 60 -0.67 -2.30 -2.72
CA GLN A 60 -1.85 -1.68 -3.33
C GLN A 60 -1.58 -1.11 -4.72
N GLY A 61 -0.36 -1.29 -5.27
CA GLY A 61 -0.04 -0.84 -6.63
C GLY A 61 -0.06 0.68 -6.75
N LEU A 62 0.86 1.33 -6.03
CA LEU A 62 1.04 2.79 -6.11
C LEU A 62 1.46 3.19 -7.54
N PHE A 63 0.78 4.18 -8.10
CA PHE A 63 1.15 4.87 -9.34
C PHE A 63 1.13 6.38 -9.11
N VAL A 64 1.91 7.11 -9.90
CA VAL A 64 2.19 8.52 -9.66
C VAL A 64 2.63 9.18 -10.97
N ARG A 65 2.38 10.49 -11.11
CA ARG A 65 3.00 11.28 -12.18
C ARG A 65 4.51 11.26 -12.04
N ARG A 66 5.19 11.11 -13.18
CA ARG A 66 6.65 11.09 -13.23
C ARG A 66 7.26 12.34 -12.61
N GLU A 67 6.77 13.52 -12.98
CA GLU A 67 7.26 14.81 -12.46
C GLU A 67 7.13 14.93 -10.94
N CYS A 68 6.02 14.44 -10.36
CA CYS A 68 5.82 14.44 -8.91
C CYS A 68 6.75 13.44 -8.22
N PHE A 69 6.99 12.27 -8.81
CA PHE A 69 7.91 11.27 -8.28
C PHE A 69 9.35 11.78 -8.28
N GLU A 70 9.79 12.42 -9.36
CA GLU A 70 11.11 13.04 -9.45
C GLU A 70 11.23 14.23 -8.46
N ALA A 71 10.19 15.04 -8.33
CA ALA A 71 10.17 16.18 -7.39
C ALA A 71 10.30 15.78 -5.92
N VAL A 72 9.79 14.59 -5.52
CA VAL A 72 9.95 14.06 -4.15
C VAL A 72 11.24 13.27 -3.94
N GLY A 73 12.08 13.13 -4.98
CA GLY A 73 13.36 12.40 -4.90
C GLY A 73 13.23 10.87 -5.00
N GLY A 74 12.09 10.38 -5.49
CA GLY A 74 11.83 8.95 -5.66
C GLY A 74 11.61 8.17 -4.36
N PHE A 75 11.90 6.87 -4.37
CA PHE A 75 11.76 6.03 -3.18
C PHE A 75 12.87 6.31 -2.16
N PRO A 76 12.52 6.53 -0.88
CA PRO A 76 13.53 6.71 0.16
C PRO A 76 14.27 5.39 0.42
N VAL A 77 15.58 5.48 0.66
CA VAL A 77 16.42 4.33 1.02
C VAL A 77 16.21 3.99 2.49
N VAL A 78 15.13 3.26 2.79
CA VAL A 78 14.77 2.81 4.14
C VAL A 78 14.45 1.32 4.17
N PRO A 79 14.70 0.62 5.29
CA PRO A 79 14.54 -0.84 5.34
C PRO A 79 13.07 -1.30 5.40
N LEU A 80 12.13 -0.40 5.67
CA LEU A 80 10.69 -0.66 5.74
C LEU A 80 9.93 0.66 5.53
N MET A 81 8.70 0.58 5.01
CA MET A 81 7.77 1.72 4.90
C MET A 81 8.18 2.81 3.89
N ASP A 82 9.00 2.44 2.91
CA ASP A 82 9.39 3.29 1.79
C ASP A 82 8.18 3.80 0.99
N ASP A 83 7.23 2.90 0.75
CA ASP A 83 5.90 3.16 0.17
C ASP A 83 5.11 4.24 0.93
N VAL A 84 5.04 4.12 2.26
CA VAL A 84 4.31 5.03 3.13
C VAL A 84 4.97 6.41 3.17
N MET A 85 6.31 6.45 3.18
CA MET A 85 7.07 7.69 3.15
C MET A 85 6.92 8.41 1.80
N LEU A 86 7.00 7.67 0.70
CA LEU A 86 6.74 8.20 -0.64
C LEU A 86 5.32 8.77 -0.75
N ALA A 87 4.30 8.02 -0.34
CA ALA A 87 2.91 8.49 -0.35
C ALA A 87 2.74 9.79 0.46
N ARG A 88 3.38 9.89 1.63
CA ARG A 88 3.36 11.11 2.45
C ARG A 88 4.03 12.30 1.77
N ALA A 89 5.13 12.09 1.05
CA ALA A 89 5.79 13.15 0.30
C ALA A 89 4.92 13.62 -0.87
N LEU A 90 4.35 12.68 -1.64
CA LEU A 90 3.46 12.98 -2.77
C LEU A 90 2.21 13.76 -2.36
N ARG A 91 1.64 13.45 -1.19
CA ARG A 91 0.50 14.21 -0.63
C ARG A 91 0.77 15.69 -0.40
N ARG A 92 2.04 16.11 -0.29
CA ARG A 92 2.39 17.53 -0.16
C ARG A 92 2.32 18.26 -1.51
N LEU A 93 2.35 17.52 -2.62
CA LEU A 93 2.27 18.05 -3.98
C LEU A 93 0.83 18.03 -4.54
N GLY A 94 -0.02 17.12 -4.07
CA GLY A 94 -1.43 17.06 -4.46
C GLY A 94 -2.18 15.86 -3.89
N ARG A 95 -3.33 15.53 -4.47
CA ARG A 95 -4.20 14.47 -3.93
C ARG A 95 -3.84 13.10 -4.49
N LEU A 96 -3.97 12.08 -3.63
CA LEU A 96 -3.88 10.67 -4.00
C LEU A 96 -5.28 10.06 -4.06
N GLU A 97 -5.58 9.42 -5.17
CA GLU A 97 -6.87 8.76 -5.41
C GLU A 97 -6.79 7.24 -5.23
N PHE A 98 -7.91 6.62 -4.88
CA PHE A 98 -7.98 5.18 -4.64
C PHE A 98 -8.97 4.53 -5.61
N LEU A 99 -8.42 3.75 -6.54
CA LEU A 99 -9.18 3.05 -7.58
C LEU A 99 -9.85 1.80 -7.02
N GLU A 100 -11.04 1.48 -7.52
CA GLU A 100 -11.80 0.29 -7.09
C GLU A 100 -11.32 -1.00 -7.76
N GLY A 101 -10.73 -0.91 -8.95
CA GLY A 101 -10.29 -2.06 -9.76
C GLY A 101 -9.25 -2.88 -9.03
N PRO A 102 -9.57 -4.11 -8.58
CA PRO A 102 -8.77 -4.70 -7.54
C PRO A 102 -7.45 -5.22 -8.09
N LEU A 103 -6.35 -4.76 -7.50
CA LEU A 103 -5.07 -5.45 -7.59
C LEU A 103 -5.19 -6.73 -6.77
N VAL A 104 -5.02 -7.87 -7.44
CA VAL A 104 -5.15 -9.19 -6.82
C VAL A 104 -3.82 -9.58 -6.20
N VAL A 105 -3.83 -9.89 -4.90
CA VAL A 105 -2.67 -10.29 -4.11
C VAL A 105 -2.86 -11.73 -3.67
N ASN A 106 -1.83 -12.54 -3.87
CA ASN A 106 -1.86 -13.94 -3.48
C ASN A 106 -1.98 -14.12 -1.95
N ALA A 107 -2.85 -15.03 -1.50
CA ALA A 107 -3.16 -15.25 -0.08
C ALA A 107 -2.08 -16.01 0.72
N ARG A 108 -1.03 -16.54 0.06
CA ARG A 108 0.03 -17.38 0.66
C ARG A 108 0.55 -16.87 2.01
N ARG A 109 0.72 -15.55 2.17
CA ARG A 109 1.22 -14.95 3.41
C ARG A 109 0.22 -15.04 4.56
N TRP A 110 -1.08 -14.87 4.29
CA TRP A 110 -2.15 -14.99 5.28
C TRP A 110 -2.47 -16.44 5.62
N GLU A 111 -2.37 -17.36 4.66
CA GLU A 111 -2.56 -18.79 4.89
C GLU A 111 -1.48 -19.37 5.82
N LYS A 112 -0.21 -18.97 5.63
CA LYS A 112 0.89 -19.45 6.47
C LYS A 112 0.89 -18.88 7.90
N GLN A 113 0.51 -17.61 8.07
CA GLN A 113 0.71 -16.90 9.35
C GLN A 113 -0.60 -16.65 10.12
N GLY A 114 -1.74 -16.95 9.51
CA GLY A 114 -3.06 -16.66 10.06
C GLY A 114 -3.53 -15.23 9.74
N VAL A 115 -4.76 -15.14 9.24
CA VAL A 115 -5.37 -13.91 8.70
C VAL A 115 -5.34 -12.73 9.70
N VAL A 116 -5.72 -13.01 10.95
CA VAL A 116 -5.81 -12.02 12.03
C VAL A 116 -4.42 -11.62 12.51
N ARG A 117 -3.53 -12.60 12.73
CA ARG A 117 -2.16 -12.36 13.24
C ARG A 117 -1.36 -11.51 12.26
N GLN A 118 -1.43 -11.80 10.96
CA GLN A 118 -0.73 -11.03 9.94
C GLN A 118 -1.24 -9.57 9.89
N THR A 119 -2.56 -9.38 9.96
CA THR A 119 -3.17 -8.05 9.94
C THR A 119 -2.79 -7.23 11.18
N LEU A 120 -2.95 -7.79 12.38
CA LEU A 120 -2.60 -7.12 13.63
C LEU A 120 -1.11 -6.74 13.66
N ARG A 121 -0.24 -7.60 13.11
CA ARG A 121 1.19 -7.29 12.99
C ARG A 121 1.45 -6.10 12.07
N ASN A 122 0.86 -6.08 10.89
CA ASN A 122 1.00 -4.95 9.96
C ASN A 122 0.50 -3.64 10.60
N TRP A 123 -0.60 -3.70 11.35
CA TRP A 123 -1.13 -2.54 12.07
C TRP A 123 -0.24 -2.12 13.22
N PHE A 124 0.33 -3.07 13.98
CA PHE A 124 1.28 -2.80 15.04
C PHE A 124 2.54 -2.11 14.51
N LEU A 125 3.12 -2.60 13.39
CA LEU A 125 4.29 -1.97 12.77
C LEU A 125 4.00 -0.53 12.34
N LEU A 126 2.84 -0.30 11.72
CA LEU A 126 2.41 1.04 11.33
C LEU A 126 2.21 1.96 12.55
N ALA A 127 1.61 1.44 13.62
CA ALA A 127 1.38 2.18 14.87
C ALA A 127 2.70 2.51 15.58
N ALA A 128 3.59 1.53 15.70
CA ALA A 128 4.91 1.71 16.32
C ALA A 128 5.75 2.75 15.57
N TRP A 129 5.77 2.69 14.24
CA TRP A 129 6.41 3.72 13.44
C TRP A 129 5.79 5.11 13.66
N ARG A 130 4.46 5.19 13.73
CA ARG A 130 3.76 6.45 14.00
C ARG A 130 4.05 7.00 15.40
N CYS A 131 4.35 6.13 16.37
CA CYS A 131 4.81 6.49 17.71
C CYS A 131 6.32 6.83 17.78
N GLY A 132 7.03 6.87 16.64
CA GLY A 132 8.43 7.28 16.57
C GLY A 132 9.45 6.16 16.76
N VAL A 133 9.04 4.88 16.73
CA VAL A 133 9.99 3.76 16.73
C VAL A 133 10.78 3.75 15.42
N SER A 134 12.10 3.64 15.51
CA SER A 134 12.98 3.65 14.33
C SER A 134 12.70 2.48 13.38
N LEU A 135 12.81 2.75 12.07
CA LEU A 135 12.59 1.78 11.00
C LEU A 135 13.56 0.59 11.11
N ASP A 136 14.78 0.81 11.59
CA ASP A 136 15.78 -0.25 11.79
C ASP A 136 15.35 -1.26 12.85
N ARG A 137 14.74 -0.79 13.95
CA ARG A 137 14.19 -1.69 14.99
C ARG A 137 13.03 -2.50 14.43
N LEU A 138 12.13 -1.86 13.68
CA LEU A 138 10.98 -2.54 13.07
C LEU A 138 11.41 -3.55 12.00
N ALA A 139 12.40 -3.22 11.18
CA ALA A 139 12.96 -4.12 10.17
C ALA A 139 13.61 -5.36 10.81
N GLY A 140 14.23 -5.22 11.98
CA GLY A 140 14.74 -6.36 12.77
C GLY A 140 13.64 -7.34 13.21
N PHE A 141 12.47 -6.82 13.61
CA PHE A 141 11.31 -7.66 13.94
C PHE A 141 10.68 -8.31 12.69
N TYR A 142 10.69 -7.60 11.55
CA TYR A 142 10.12 -8.10 10.30
C TYR A 142 10.97 -9.20 9.65
N ARG A 143 12.30 -8.99 9.51
CA ARG A 143 13.21 -9.97 8.88
C ARG A 143 13.31 -11.31 9.61
N ARG A 144 13.12 -11.32 10.94
CA ARG A 144 13.13 -12.58 11.72
C ARG A 144 11.94 -13.49 11.42
N HIS A 145 10.90 -13.01 10.75
CA HIS A 145 9.65 -13.75 10.52
C HIS A 145 9.38 -14.10 9.05
N ASP A 146 10.20 -13.60 8.11
CA ASP A 146 10.16 -13.98 6.68
C ASP A 146 11.15 -15.13 6.35
N ARG A 147 11.84 -15.68 7.37
CA ARG A 147 12.62 -16.93 7.28
C ARG A 147 11.81 -18.11 7.81
#